data_AF-A0A445MT34-F1
#
_entry.id   AF-A0A445MT34-F1
#
_cell.length_a   1.000
_cell.length_b   1.000
_cell.length_c   1.000
_cell.angle_alpha   90.00
_cell.angle_beta   90.00
_cell.angle_gamma   90.00
#
_symmetry.space_group_name_H-M   'P 1'
#
loop_
_entity.id
_entity.type
_entity.pdbx_description
1 polymer ?
#
loop_
_entity_poly.entity_id
_entity_poly.type
_entity_poly.pdbx_seq_one_letter_code
_entity_poly.pdbx_strand_id
1 'polypeptide(L)'
;MRSAQELQLNEILSCIAESLDISPTDYDRAVQSYKAVGTWLEDGFENEAYPGSFAKPEIYPQGSIRIGTVVKPLRDSEDAAYDVDLVCELQYENIAWSSNNSEIVKQMVGGRLKTNGTYCNKLDGEGKRCWTLEYAKDNGVGFHIDVLPCVPDPIKGAEITQRNPGSPETQAEFTKTTIALTDKDDDRSPCYEWRSSNPNGYAEWFRKKNTSFAQFAIHQKQRIFNNTRFLGTQRPFYANVQEVPDQLVHTPLQRSIQILKRHRDIRFGYQGQKGSPFDPKFKPISMIITTLAATLYEGESDLLSALNNIVTKLSYHSVLVDNRYSQVHESVAHHKLIRRKGDGTWEIQNPVNPSENFAERWHEDEHARAKSFFMWVAQIRQDIQEALMASQGDLKEILGDRFGERTLNEAWKSYEKFLSSQAIGMVASAPRALARFNVPHRQAPLWPIQPRYAVNVNGFVSRNGFRPYQFNSDSQPLSKHSSLRFEAKTNTPWPYKVFWQVVNTDEEARAANSLRGGYYDGLIEKGGRVRNERTLYSGMHWVECFIVKNGVCVARSGEFVVNIQ
;
A
#
# COMPACT_ATOMS: atom_id res chain seq x y z
N MET A 1 -14.85 19.78 7.12
CA MET A 1 -15.75 19.10 6.16
C MET A 1 -15.21 19.36 4.78
N ARG A 2 -15.15 18.35 3.91
CA ARG A 2 -14.65 18.51 2.54
C ARG A 2 -15.65 19.25 1.65
N SER A 3 -15.15 19.95 0.65
CA SER A 3 -15.98 20.46 -0.43
C SER A 3 -16.48 19.30 -1.31
N ALA A 4 -17.55 19.56 -2.07
CA ALA A 4 -18.05 18.60 -3.05
C ALA A 4 -16.99 18.29 -4.12
N GLN A 5 -16.19 19.28 -4.54
CA GLN A 5 -15.09 19.07 -5.48
C GLN A 5 -14.02 18.15 -4.92
N GLU A 6 -13.63 18.31 -3.65
CA GLU A 6 -12.64 17.45 -3.00
C GLU A 6 -13.10 15.99 -2.91
N LEU A 7 -14.39 15.77 -2.62
CA LEU A 7 -14.98 14.43 -2.61
C LEU A 7 -14.97 13.81 -4.02
N GLN A 8 -15.42 14.57 -5.02
CA GLN A 8 -15.42 14.13 -6.42
C GLN A 8 -14.02 13.77 -6.90
N LEU A 9 -13.04 14.65 -6.69
CA LEU A 9 -11.66 14.41 -7.11
C LEU A 9 -11.07 13.19 -6.40
N ASN A 10 -11.33 13.02 -5.10
CA ASN A 10 -10.88 11.84 -4.37
C ASN A 10 -11.41 10.53 -4.98
N GLU A 11 -12.69 10.47 -5.35
CA GLU A 11 -13.28 9.28 -5.97
C GLU A 11 -12.71 9.01 -7.37
N ILE A 12 -12.52 10.04 -8.18
CA ILE A 12 -11.95 9.88 -9.53
C ILE A 12 -10.48 9.45 -9.43
N LEU A 13 -9.68 10.06 -8.56
CA LEU A 13 -8.29 9.63 -8.33
C LEU A 13 -8.23 8.19 -7.81
N SER A 14 -9.21 7.77 -7.00
CA SER A 14 -9.30 6.38 -6.53
C SER A 14 -9.58 5.43 -7.69
N CYS A 15 -10.50 5.78 -8.60
CA CYS A 15 -10.77 5.01 -9.82
C CYS A 15 -9.55 4.97 -10.76
N ILE A 16 -8.82 6.08 -10.89
CA ILE A 16 -7.55 6.14 -11.64
C ILE A 16 -6.57 5.16 -11.01
N ALA A 17 -6.32 5.25 -9.70
CA ALA A 17 -5.40 4.36 -9.02
C ALA A 17 -5.80 2.88 -9.15
N GLU A 18 -7.08 2.54 -9.06
CA GLU A 18 -7.57 1.17 -9.29
C GLU A 18 -7.29 0.68 -10.72
N SER A 19 -7.39 1.55 -11.73
CA SER A 19 -7.06 1.19 -13.12
C SER A 19 -5.56 0.91 -13.34
N LEU A 20 -4.70 1.40 -12.43
CA LEU A 20 -3.26 1.15 -12.43
C LEU A 20 -2.88 -0.22 -11.88
N ASP A 21 -3.78 -0.90 -11.14
CA ASP A 21 -3.46 -2.16 -10.47
C ASP A 21 -3.26 -3.29 -11.47
N ILE A 22 -2.25 -4.13 -11.26
CA ILE A 22 -2.21 -5.43 -11.93
C ILE A 22 -3.41 -6.28 -11.46
N SER A 23 -3.99 -7.07 -12.36
CA SER A 23 -5.14 -7.90 -12.00
C SER A 23 -4.71 -9.03 -11.06
N PRO A 24 -5.64 -9.64 -10.29
CA PRO A 24 -5.33 -10.84 -9.50
C PRO A 24 -4.74 -12.00 -10.33
N THR A 25 -5.13 -12.13 -11.60
CA THR A 25 -4.57 -13.14 -12.51
C THR A 25 -3.16 -12.78 -12.98
N ASP A 26 -2.88 -11.50 -13.26
CA ASP A 26 -1.52 -11.04 -13.59
C ASP A 26 -0.58 -11.19 -12.40
N TYR A 27 -1.06 -10.87 -11.20
CA TYR A 27 -0.33 -11.10 -9.96
C TYR A 27 -0.02 -12.58 -9.76
N ASP A 28 -1.01 -13.47 -9.87
CA ASP A 28 -0.81 -14.91 -9.72
C ASP A 28 0.15 -15.47 -10.79
N ARG A 29 0.04 -15.02 -12.05
CA ARG A 29 0.98 -15.37 -13.12
C ARG A 29 2.42 -14.97 -12.76
N ALA A 30 2.63 -13.76 -12.25
CA ALA A 30 3.94 -13.31 -11.78
C ALA A 30 4.43 -14.18 -10.61
N VAL A 31 3.55 -14.50 -9.65
CA VAL A 31 3.86 -15.36 -8.49
C VAL A 31 4.30 -16.75 -8.90
N GLN A 32 3.53 -17.41 -9.76
CA GLN A 32 3.88 -18.73 -10.28
C GLN A 32 5.23 -18.69 -11.02
N SER A 33 5.45 -17.64 -11.81
CA SER A 33 6.67 -17.48 -12.60
C SER A 33 7.91 -17.28 -11.72
N TYR A 34 7.89 -16.35 -10.76
CA TYR A 34 9.04 -16.14 -9.88
C TYR A 34 9.26 -17.29 -8.92
N LYS A 35 8.21 -18.02 -8.50
CA LYS A 35 8.36 -19.24 -7.69
C LYS A 35 9.07 -20.34 -8.48
N ALA A 36 8.72 -20.52 -9.75
CA ALA A 36 9.40 -21.50 -10.60
C ALA A 36 10.89 -21.15 -10.79
N VAL A 37 11.20 -19.87 -11.05
CA VAL A 37 12.59 -19.39 -11.10
C VAL A 37 13.30 -19.60 -9.75
N GLY A 38 12.62 -19.31 -8.64
CA GLY A 38 13.16 -19.49 -7.30
C GLY A 38 13.51 -20.94 -7.00
N THR A 39 12.59 -21.89 -7.24
CA THR A 39 12.85 -23.32 -7.07
C THR A 39 14.05 -23.77 -7.91
N TRP A 40 14.16 -23.32 -9.16
CA TRP A 40 15.31 -23.65 -10.00
C TRP A 40 16.65 -23.16 -9.43
N LEU A 41 16.66 -21.96 -8.85
CA LEU A 41 17.82 -21.39 -8.19
C LEU A 41 18.13 -22.15 -6.90
N GLU A 42 17.15 -22.49 -6.08
CA GLU A 42 17.28 -23.27 -4.84
C GLU A 42 17.88 -24.66 -5.11
N ASP A 43 17.37 -25.37 -6.11
CA ASP A 43 17.84 -26.69 -6.54
C ASP A 43 19.30 -26.66 -7.02
N GLY A 44 19.81 -25.48 -7.40
CA GLY A 44 21.22 -25.29 -7.75
C GLY A 44 22.17 -25.69 -6.62
N PHE A 45 21.75 -25.61 -5.36
CA PHE A 45 22.56 -26.05 -4.22
C PHE A 45 22.86 -27.55 -4.25
N GLU A 46 21.86 -28.39 -4.53
CA GLU A 46 22.03 -29.85 -4.64
C GLU A 46 22.82 -30.25 -5.88
N ASN A 47 22.85 -29.39 -6.90
CA ASN A 47 23.66 -29.57 -8.11
C ASN A 47 25.06 -28.94 -8.00
N GLU A 48 25.50 -28.55 -6.80
CA GLU A 48 26.81 -27.94 -6.55
C GLU A 48 27.06 -26.65 -7.36
N ALA A 49 25.99 -25.92 -7.74
CA ALA A 49 26.08 -24.68 -8.51
C ALA A 49 26.62 -23.49 -7.69
N TYR A 50 26.65 -23.60 -6.35
CA TYR A 50 27.12 -22.56 -5.43
C TYR A 50 28.20 -23.10 -4.47
N PRO A 51 29.41 -23.43 -4.95
CA PRO A 51 30.46 -23.99 -4.10
C PRO A 51 30.79 -23.10 -2.90
N GLY A 52 30.76 -23.68 -1.71
CA GLY A 52 31.06 -22.98 -0.44
C GLY A 52 29.86 -22.30 0.23
N SER A 53 28.69 -22.28 -0.41
CA SER A 53 27.44 -21.95 0.30
C SER A 53 27.12 -23.08 1.30
N PHE A 54 26.64 -22.73 2.50
CA PHE A 54 26.37 -23.72 3.57
C PHE A 54 24.93 -24.25 3.56
N ALA A 55 24.03 -23.62 2.79
CA ALA A 55 22.62 -23.97 2.69
C ALA A 55 22.06 -23.57 1.32
N LYS A 56 20.82 -23.99 1.04
CA LYS A 56 20.09 -23.52 -0.15
C LYS A 56 19.99 -21.99 -0.12
N PRO A 57 20.08 -21.31 -1.29
CA PRO A 57 19.81 -19.88 -1.38
C PRO A 57 18.44 -19.53 -0.78
N GLU A 58 18.35 -18.39 -0.10
CA GLU A 58 17.05 -17.84 0.27
C GLU A 58 16.52 -17.00 -0.90
N ILE A 59 15.35 -17.38 -1.42
CA ILE A 59 14.71 -16.69 -2.53
C ILE A 59 13.45 -15.96 -2.07
N TYR A 60 13.40 -14.64 -2.28
CA TYR A 60 12.24 -13.85 -1.88
C TYR A 60 11.99 -12.65 -2.78
N PRO A 61 10.72 -12.27 -3.00
CA PRO A 61 10.42 -11.07 -3.77
C PRO A 61 10.87 -9.81 -3.00
N GLN A 62 11.11 -8.72 -3.72
CA GLN A 62 11.33 -7.38 -3.18
C GLN A 62 10.58 -6.33 -4.01
N GLY A 63 10.91 -5.06 -3.80
CA GLY A 63 10.43 -3.98 -4.65
C GLY A 63 8.90 -3.79 -4.64
N SER A 64 8.37 -3.32 -5.76
CA SER A 64 7.00 -2.79 -5.82
C SER A 64 5.91 -3.86 -5.66
N ILE A 65 6.17 -5.09 -6.12
CA ILE A 65 5.30 -6.26 -5.91
C ILE A 65 5.16 -6.56 -4.42
N ARG A 66 6.29 -6.60 -3.70
CA ARG A 66 6.29 -6.98 -2.28
C ARG A 66 5.50 -6.01 -1.40
N ILE A 67 5.58 -4.72 -1.68
CA ILE A 67 4.93 -3.67 -0.89
C ILE A 67 3.58 -3.20 -1.46
N GLY A 68 3.07 -3.84 -2.52
CA GLY A 68 1.78 -3.50 -3.13
C GLY A 68 1.73 -2.10 -3.73
N THR A 69 2.76 -1.71 -4.48
CA THR A 69 2.84 -0.40 -5.17
C THR A 69 3.16 -0.53 -6.66
N VAL A 70 2.92 -1.71 -7.23
CA VAL A 70 3.06 -1.95 -8.68
C VAL A 70 2.11 -1.04 -9.43
N VAL A 71 2.58 -0.53 -10.56
CA VAL A 71 1.77 0.27 -11.49
C VAL A 71 1.85 -0.43 -12.82
N LYS A 72 0.70 -0.72 -13.44
CA LYS A 72 0.64 -1.24 -14.80
C LYS A 72 1.44 -0.33 -15.73
N PRO A 73 2.27 -0.89 -16.63
CA PRO A 73 3.00 -0.08 -17.59
C PRO A 73 2.04 0.64 -18.56
N LEU A 74 2.53 1.68 -19.25
CA LEU A 74 1.77 2.35 -20.30
C LEU A 74 1.64 1.37 -21.48
N ARG A 75 0.44 0.85 -21.75
CA ARG A 75 0.24 -0.21 -22.76
C ARG A 75 0.73 0.13 -24.16
N ASP A 76 0.78 1.42 -24.50
CA ASP A 76 1.18 1.91 -25.81
C ASP A 76 2.70 2.12 -25.92
N SER A 77 3.49 1.75 -24.90
CA SER A 77 4.94 1.63 -25.02
C SER A 77 5.33 0.24 -25.53
N GLU A 78 6.31 0.17 -26.44
CA GLU A 78 6.86 -1.09 -26.94
C GLU A 78 7.27 -2.02 -25.78
N ASP A 79 7.81 -1.44 -24.70
CA ASP A 79 8.28 -2.12 -23.48
C ASP A 79 7.25 -2.15 -22.34
N ALA A 80 5.95 -2.34 -22.64
CA ALA A 80 4.91 -2.38 -21.61
C ALA A 80 5.02 -3.62 -20.68
N ALA A 81 5.96 -3.58 -19.73
CA ALA A 81 6.23 -4.58 -18.71
C ALA A 81 6.32 -3.94 -17.31
N TYR A 82 5.87 -4.67 -16.28
CA TYR A 82 6.12 -4.30 -14.89
C TYR A 82 7.23 -5.17 -14.28
N ASP A 83 7.87 -4.66 -13.24
CA ASP A 83 9.06 -5.25 -12.65
C ASP A 83 8.68 -6.23 -11.53
N VAL A 84 9.26 -7.43 -11.56
CA VAL A 84 9.20 -8.43 -10.49
C VAL A 84 10.60 -8.65 -9.95
N ASP A 85 10.92 -7.99 -8.85
CA ASP A 85 12.24 -8.09 -8.24
C ASP A 85 12.34 -9.34 -7.35
N LEU A 86 13.32 -10.20 -7.59
CA LEU A 86 13.61 -11.40 -6.83
C LEU A 86 15.02 -11.32 -6.24
N VAL A 87 15.15 -11.53 -4.93
CA VAL A 87 16.46 -11.65 -4.29
C VAL A 87 16.90 -13.12 -4.32
N CYS A 88 18.14 -13.37 -4.72
CA CYS A 88 18.80 -14.66 -4.62
C CYS A 88 19.97 -14.53 -3.63
N GLU A 89 19.67 -14.84 -2.36
CA GLU A 89 20.61 -14.68 -1.26
C GLU A 89 21.37 -15.99 -1.01
N LEU A 90 22.57 -16.09 -1.57
CA LEU A 90 23.45 -17.25 -1.37
C LEU A 90 23.97 -17.27 0.06
N GLN A 91 23.78 -18.39 0.75
CA GLN A 91 24.06 -18.52 2.17
C GLN A 91 25.56 -18.77 2.39
N TYR A 92 26.34 -17.68 2.55
CA TYR A 92 27.77 -17.70 2.89
C TYR A 92 28.00 -17.02 4.25
N GLU A 93 28.83 -17.61 5.11
CA GLU A 93 29.16 -17.01 6.41
C GLU A 93 30.38 -16.08 6.35
N ASN A 94 31.41 -16.45 5.58
CA ASN A 94 32.72 -15.80 5.60
C ASN A 94 33.28 -15.59 4.19
N ILE A 95 32.55 -14.86 3.36
CA ILE A 95 33.05 -14.46 2.04
C ILE A 95 34.09 -13.34 2.21
N ALA A 96 35.24 -13.46 1.53
CA ALA A 96 36.18 -12.34 1.49
C ALA A 96 35.61 -11.22 0.60
N TRP A 97 35.50 -10.00 1.14
CA TRP A 97 34.97 -8.82 0.44
C TRP A 97 35.92 -8.31 -0.65
N SER A 98 36.02 -9.07 -1.75
CA SER A 98 36.83 -8.75 -2.93
C SER A 98 35.95 -8.61 -4.17
N SER A 99 36.45 -7.85 -5.16
CA SER A 99 35.79 -7.72 -6.45
C SER A 99 35.57 -9.08 -7.13
N ASN A 100 36.60 -9.92 -7.13
CA ASN A 100 36.55 -11.27 -7.69
C ASN A 100 35.43 -12.13 -7.06
N ASN A 101 35.23 -12.03 -5.74
CA ASN A 101 34.16 -12.77 -5.09
C ASN A 101 32.77 -12.19 -5.38
N SER A 102 32.64 -10.87 -5.57
CA SER A 102 31.38 -10.25 -6.03
C SER A 102 31.02 -10.73 -7.43
N GLU A 103 32.01 -10.76 -8.34
CA GLU A 103 31.85 -11.31 -9.69
C GLU A 103 31.47 -12.78 -9.66
N ILE A 104 32.16 -13.60 -8.86
CA ILE A 104 31.86 -15.04 -8.74
C ILE A 104 30.41 -15.26 -8.29
N VAL A 105 29.94 -14.54 -7.26
CA VAL A 105 28.53 -14.63 -6.81
C VAL A 105 27.56 -14.23 -7.90
N LYS A 106 27.84 -13.12 -8.60
CA LYS A 106 27.04 -12.66 -9.75
C LYS A 106 26.96 -13.75 -10.83
N GLN A 107 28.10 -14.32 -11.22
CA GLN A 107 28.20 -15.31 -12.29
C GLN A 107 27.65 -16.69 -11.90
N MET A 108 27.70 -17.10 -10.63
CA MET A 108 27.09 -18.36 -10.19
C MET A 108 25.57 -18.35 -10.40
N VAL A 109 24.90 -17.27 -10.00
CA VAL A 109 23.45 -17.10 -10.21
C VAL A 109 23.13 -17.01 -11.71
N GLY A 110 23.86 -16.18 -12.46
CA GLY A 110 23.66 -16.03 -13.90
C GLY A 110 23.91 -17.33 -14.68
N GLY A 111 24.99 -18.03 -14.33
CA GLY A 111 25.35 -19.34 -14.88
C GLY A 111 24.26 -20.38 -14.62
N ARG A 112 23.71 -20.42 -13.40
CA ARG A 112 22.58 -21.31 -13.07
C ARG A 112 21.34 -21.00 -13.90
N LEU A 113 21.03 -19.73 -14.17
CA LEU A 113 19.91 -19.39 -15.05
C LEU A 113 20.16 -19.84 -16.50
N LYS A 114 21.39 -19.68 -17.00
CA LYS A 114 21.81 -20.07 -18.37
C LYS A 114 21.78 -21.57 -18.61
N THR A 115 21.93 -22.42 -17.59
CA THR A 115 21.85 -23.88 -17.78
C THR A 115 20.43 -24.41 -17.99
N ASN A 116 19.40 -23.61 -17.72
CA ASN A 116 18.02 -23.95 -18.04
C ASN A 116 17.63 -23.38 -19.40
N GLY A 117 17.28 -24.22 -20.38
CA GLY A 117 16.92 -23.75 -21.72
C GLY A 117 15.75 -22.76 -21.75
N THR A 118 14.78 -22.88 -20.84
CA THR A 118 13.64 -21.95 -20.76
C THR A 118 14.09 -20.58 -20.26
N TYR A 119 14.90 -20.52 -19.21
CA TYR A 119 15.36 -19.25 -18.64
C TYR A 119 16.45 -18.61 -19.49
N CYS A 120 17.35 -19.40 -20.08
CA CYS A 120 18.36 -18.91 -21.02
C CYS A 120 17.72 -18.16 -22.20
N ASN A 121 16.62 -18.66 -22.75
CA ASN A 121 15.91 -18.00 -23.85
C ASN A 121 15.16 -16.72 -23.44
N LYS A 122 15.02 -16.48 -22.13
CA LYS A 122 14.37 -15.29 -21.55
C LYS A 122 15.37 -14.29 -21.00
N LEU A 123 16.63 -14.70 -20.82
CA LEU A 123 17.66 -13.85 -20.24
C LEU A 123 18.00 -12.71 -21.19
N ASP A 124 17.93 -11.49 -20.66
CA ASP A 124 18.62 -10.34 -21.25
C ASP A 124 20.13 -10.41 -20.94
N GLY A 125 20.87 -9.42 -21.43
CA GLY A 125 22.26 -9.18 -21.06
C GLY A 125 22.45 -9.03 -19.55
N GLU A 126 23.71 -9.15 -19.12
CA GLU A 126 24.07 -8.94 -17.73
C GLU A 126 23.84 -7.48 -17.33
N GLY A 127 22.82 -7.24 -16.51
CA GLY A 127 22.56 -5.94 -15.92
C GLY A 127 23.51 -5.59 -14.76
N LYS A 128 23.53 -4.31 -14.39
CA LYS A 128 24.42 -3.78 -13.34
C LYS A 128 24.35 -4.57 -12.03
N ARG A 129 23.13 -4.82 -11.53
CA ARG A 129 22.88 -5.55 -10.27
C ARG A 129 22.19 -6.87 -10.47
N CYS A 130 21.22 -6.93 -11.37
CA CYS A 130 20.36 -8.10 -11.56
C CYS A 130 20.69 -8.90 -12.82
N TRP A 131 20.15 -10.11 -12.89
CA TRP A 131 19.93 -10.86 -14.12
C TRP A 131 18.44 -10.79 -14.46
N THR A 132 18.10 -10.34 -15.66
CA THR A 132 16.72 -10.03 -16.05
C THR A 132 16.15 -11.11 -16.96
N LEU A 133 14.98 -11.64 -16.62
CA LEU A 133 14.22 -12.61 -17.42
C LEU A 133 12.98 -11.95 -18.02
N GLU A 134 12.85 -11.94 -19.33
CA GLU A 134 11.70 -11.37 -20.04
C GLU A 134 10.53 -12.37 -20.15
N TYR A 135 9.35 -11.95 -19.70
CA TYR A 135 8.11 -12.71 -19.86
C TYR A 135 7.18 -12.02 -20.85
N ALA A 136 6.72 -12.82 -21.83
CA ALA A 136 5.86 -12.36 -22.91
C ALA A 136 4.55 -11.72 -22.39
N LYS A 137 4.02 -10.81 -23.21
CA LYS A 137 2.76 -10.12 -22.94
C LYS A 137 1.60 -11.11 -22.90
N ASP A 138 0.80 -11.05 -21.84
CA ASP A 138 -0.53 -11.64 -21.78
C ASP A 138 -1.55 -10.50 -21.69
N ASN A 139 -2.58 -10.51 -22.54
CA ASN A 139 -3.54 -9.40 -22.67
C ASN A 139 -2.89 -8.00 -22.81
N GLY A 140 -1.76 -7.94 -23.51
CA GLY A 140 -1.02 -6.70 -23.78
C GLY A 140 -0.15 -6.20 -22.62
N VAL A 141 0.06 -6.99 -21.55
CA VAL A 141 0.93 -6.63 -20.42
C VAL A 141 1.96 -7.73 -20.17
N GLY A 142 3.24 -7.40 -20.35
CA GLY A 142 4.38 -8.25 -19.98
C GLY A 142 4.83 -8.00 -18.55
N PHE A 143 5.85 -8.74 -18.13
CA PHE A 143 6.65 -8.40 -16.96
C PHE A 143 8.07 -8.93 -17.15
N HIS A 144 9.02 -8.41 -16.40
CA HIS A 144 10.34 -9.02 -16.29
C HIS A 144 10.60 -9.45 -14.85
N ILE A 145 11.43 -10.48 -14.67
CA ILE A 145 11.90 -10.91 -13.36
C ILE A 145 13.36 -10.52 -13.23
N ASP A 146 13.67 -9.63 -12.28
CA ASP A 146 15.02 -9.19 -11.96
C ASP A 146 15.56 -10.00 -10.78
N VAL A 147 16.50 -10.90 -11.05
CA VAL A 147 17.15 -11.73 -10.03
C VAL A 147 18.40 -11.01 -9.52
N LEU A 148 18.39 -10.57 -8.26
CA LEU A 148 19.49 -9.90 -7.58
C LEU A 148 20.37 -10.91 -6.83
N PRO A 149 21.63 -11.15 -7.26
CA PRO A 149 22.58 -11.98 -6.52
C PRO A 149 23.12 -11.22 -5.31
N CYS A 150 23.08 -11.85 -4.14
CA CYS A 150 23.64 -11.28 -2.92
C CYS A 150 24.03 -12.37 -1.92
N VAL A 151 24.61 -11.95 -0.79
CA VAL A 151 24.92 -12.77 0.38
C VAL A 151 24.46 -12.07 1.65
N PRO A 152 24.20 -12.80 2.76
CA PRO A 152 23.93 -12.20 4.06
C PRO A 152 25.10 -11.32 4.54
N ASP A 153 24.80 -10.20 5.20
CA ASP A 153 25.80 -9.35 5.88
C ASP A 153 25.31 -8.93 7.28
N PRO A 154 25.22 -9.89 8.23
CA PRO A 154 24.73 -9.62 9.57
C PRO A 154 25.68 -8.71 10.38
N ILE A 155 26.98 -8.71 10.06
CA ILE A 155 27.97 -7.83 10.69
C ILE A 155 27.62 -6.38 10.36
N LYS A 156 27.38 -6.07 9.08
CA LYS A 156 26.96 -4.73 8.67
C LYS A 156 25.63 -4.32 9.30
N GLY A 157 24.67 -5.25 9.38
CA GLY A 157 23.40 -5.02 10.09
C GLY A 157 23.60 -4.64 11.56
N ALA A 158 24.48 -5.35 12.27
CA ALA A 158 24.84 -5.04 13.65
C ALA A 158 25.53 -3.67 13.77
N GLU A 159 26.46 -3.35 12.87
CA GLU A 159 27.11 -2.03 12.81
C GLU A 159 26.11 -0.90 12.62
N ILE A 160 25.13 -1.05 11.71
CA ILE A 160 24.09 -0.05 11.46
C ILE A 160 23.30 0.22 12.74
N THR A 161 22.94 -0.84 13.47
CA THR A 161 22.22 -0.74 14.76
C THR A 161 23.05 0.01 15.80
N GLN A 162 24.33 -0.35 15.94
CA GLN A 162 25.23 0.25 16.93
C GLN A 162 25.54 1.73 16.65
N ARG A 163 25.69 2.11 15.37
CA ARG A 163 25.99 3.51 14.98
C ARG A 163 24.81 4.45 15.05
N ASN A 164 23.59 3.92 15.15
CA ASN A 164 22.35 4.71 15.19
C ASN A 164 21.54 4.39 16.46
N PRO A 165 22.12 4.56 17.66
CA PRO A 165 21.46 4.19 18.91
C PRO A 165 20.17 5.01 19.09
N GLY A 166 19.07 4.31 19.38
CA GLY A 166 17.77 4.93 19.62
C GLY A 166 16.96 5.29 18.38
N SER A 167 17.47 5.09 17.16
CA SER A 167 16.65 5.23 15.95
C SER A 167 15.64 4.08 15.84
N PRO A 168 14.33 4.37 15.73
CA PRO A 168 13.31 3.35 15.53
C PRO A 168 13.49 2.53 14.25
N GLU A 169 14.00 3.16 13.18
CA GLU A 169 14.13 2.54 11.87
C GLU A 169 15.35 1.61 11.73
N THR A 170 16.39 1.78 12.55
CA THR A 170 17.61 0.97 12.49
C THR A 170 17.76 0.01 13.68
N GLN A 171 16.65 -0.40 14.29
CA GLN A 171 16.67 -1.44 15.32
C GLN A 171 17.05 -2.80 14.73
N ALA A 172 17.60 -3.68 15.57
CA ALA A 172 18.04 -5.02 15.20
C ALA A 172 16.95 -5.84 14.47
N GLU A 173 15.67 -5.63 14.78
CA GLU A 173 14.56 -6.28 14.09
C GLU A 173 14.51 -5.99 12.58
N PHE A 174 14.95 -4.80 12.15
CA PHE A 174 15.01 -4.38 10.76
C PHE A 174 16.36 -4.69 10.13
N THR A 175 17.45 -4.46 10.84
CA THR A 175 18.82 -4.50 10.28
C THR A 175 19.41 -5.91 10.21
N LYS A 176 18.87 -6.89 10.95
CA LYS A 176 19.37 -8.28 10.95
C LYS A 176 19.33 -8.98 9.58
N THR A 177 18.51 -8.49 8.65
CA THR A 177 18.40 -9.03 7.28
C THR A 177 19.20 -8.22 6.27
N THR A 178 20.24 -7.51 6.72
CA THR A 178 21.14 -6.76 5.83
C THR A 178 21.87 -7.74 4.93
N ILE A 179 22.00 -7.36 3.65
CA ILE A 179 22.67 -8.12 2.61
C ILE A 179 23.80 -7.30 1.98
N ALA A 180 24.75 -8.01 1.38
CA ALA A 180 25.71 -7.45 0.45
C ALA A 180 25.36 -7.94 -0.97
N LEU A 181 24.95 -7.02 -1.84
CA LEU A 181 24.61 -7.29 -3.24
C LEU A 181 25.79 -7.06 -4.17
N THR A 182 25.81 -7.78 -5.29
CA THR A 182 26.80 -7.59 -6.35
C THR A 182 26.43 -6.37 -7.21
N ASP A 183 27.36 -5.46 -7.45
CA ASP A 183 27.18 -4.30 -8.35
C ASP A 183 28.32 -4.30 -9.38
N LYS A 184 27.98 -4.47 -10.66
CA LYS A 184 28.92 -4.35 -11.77
C LYS A 184 29.20 -2.88 -12.04
N ASP A 185 30.45 -2.51 -12.24
CA ASP A 185 30.85 -1.17 -12.68
C ASP A 185 31.35 -1.27 -14.13
N ASP A 186 30.62 -0.66 -15.05
CA ASP A 186 30.96 -0.66 -16.49
C ASP A 186 32.05 0.38 -16.82
N ASP A 187 32.31 1.34 -15.93
CA ASP A 187 33.17 2.50 -16.19
C ASP A 187 34.56 2.39 -15.54
N ARG A 188 34.79 1.41 -14.64
CA ARG A 188 36.02 1.32 -13.83
C ARG A 188 36.50 -0.11 -13.59
N SER A 189 37.78 -0.21 -13.21
CA SER A 189 38.37 -1.41 -12.61
C SER A 189 38.59 -1.16 -11.11
N PRO A 190 38.13 -2.03 -10.18
CA PRO A 190 37.49 -3.33 -10.41
C PRO A 190 36.08 -3.24 -11.03
N CYS A 191 35.73 -4.24 -11.85
CA CYS A 191 34.47 -4.33 -12.61
C CYS A 191 33.27 -4.81 -11.77
N TYR A 192 33.49 -5.24 -10.52
CA TYR A 192 32.42 -5.60 -9.59
C TYR A 192 32.77 -5.14 -8.17
N GLU A 193 31.77 -4.65 -7.45
CA GLU A 193 31.87 -4.27 -6.05
C GLU A 193 30.74 -4.89 -5.22
N TRP A 194 30.92 -4.88 -3.89
CA TRP A 194 29.88 -5.23 -2.94
C TRP A 194 29.18 -3.96 -2.48
N ARG A 195 27.85 -3.95 -2.50
CA ARG A 195 27.05 -2.86 -1.94
C ARG A 195 26.13 -3.37 -0.86
N SER A 196 25.99 -2.59 0.21
CA SER A 196 25.06 -2.92 1.29
C SER A 196 23.64 -2.51 0.90
N SER A 197 22.67 -3.39 1.18
CA SER A 197 21.24 -3.10 1.07
C SER A 197 20.46 -3.91 2.10
N ASN A 198 19.14 -3.72 2.20
CA ASN A 198 18.30 -4.49 3.12
C ASN A 198 16.83 -4.54 2.66
N PRO A 199 16.51 -5.34 1.62
CA PRO A 199 15.17 -5.40 1.06
C PRO A 199 14.11 -5.94 2.03
N ASN A 200 14.46 -6.97 2.81
CA ASN A 200 13.60 -7.54 3.84
C ASN A 200 13.25 -6.52 4.93
N GLY A 201 14.27 -5.86 5.49
CA GLY A 201 14.08 -4.82 6.50
C GLY A 201 13.30 -3.62 5.96
N TYR A 202 13.53 -3.22 4.70
CA TYR A 202 12.80 -2.12 4.07
C TYR A 202 11.31 -2.45 3.92
N ALA A 203 10.96 -3.66 3.50
CA ALA A 203 9.57 -4.08 3.37
C ALA A 203 8.85 -4.08 4.74
N GLU A 204 9.52 -4.56 5.80
CA GLU A 204 8.96 -4.49 7.16
C GLU A 204 8.81 -3.05 7.64
N TRP A 205 9.79 -2.19 7.36
CA TRP A 205 9.69 -0.76 7.68
C TRP A 205 8.49 -0.10 6.97
N PHE A 206 8.33 -0.37 5.67
CA PHE A 206 7.20 0.14 4.90
C PHE A 206 5.86 -0.35 5.47
N ARG A 207 5.78 -1.63 5.84
CA ARG A 207 4.60 -2.21 6.51
C ARG A 207 4.27 -1.50 7.82
N LYS A 208 5.28 -1.15 8.64
CA LYS A 208 5.07 -0.37 9.87
C LYS A 208 4.65 1.08 9.60
N LYS A 209 5.17 1.72 8.54
CA LYS A 209 4.73 3.06 8.11
C LYS A 209 3.30 3.06 7.56
N ASN A 210 2.85 1.96 6.95
CA ASN A 210 1.49 1.80 6.44
C ASN A 210 0.46 1.50 7.55
N THR A 211 0.30 2.44 8.48
CA THR A 211 -0.50 2.29 9.71
C THR A 211 -1.99 2.04 9.46
N SER A 212 -2.50 2.40 8.28
CA SER A 212 -3.91 2.23 7.91
C SER A 212 -4.22 0.85 7.32
N PHE A 213 -3.23 -0.01 7.04
CA PHE A 213 -3.42 -1.29 6.34
C PHE A 213 -4.55 -2.16 6.90
N ALA A 214 -4.58 -2.37 8.22
CA ALA A 214 -5.59 -3.21 8.85
C ALA A 214 -7.02 -2.70 8.65
N GLN A 215 -7.23 -1.38 8.53
CA GLN A 215 -8.55 -0.79 8.28
C GLN A 215 -9.08 -1.13 6.88
N PHE A 216 -8.19 -1.22 5.89
CA PHE A 216 -8.57 -1.47 4.49
C PHE A 216 -8.56 -2.94 4.12
N ALA A 217 -7.67 -3.74 4.71
CA ALA A 217 -7.42 -5.12 4.30
C ALA A 217 -8.67 -6.00 4.33
N ILE A 218 -9.47 -5.93 5.40
CA ILE A 218 -10.66 -6.80 5.55
C ILE A 218 -11.66 -6.58 4.41
N HIS A 219 -12.04 -5.33 4.16
CA HIS A 219 -13.03 -5.00 3.14
C HIS A 219 -12.50 -5.23 1.72
N GLN A 220 -11.24 -4.86 1.46
CA GLN A 220 -10.66 -5.05 0.13
C GLN A 220 -10.46 -6.52 -0.21
N LYS A 221 -9.95 -7.34 0.72
CA LYS A 221 -9.81 -8.78 0.50
C LYS A 221 -11.16 -9.45 0.23
N GLN A 222 -12.20 -9.07 0.98
CA GLN A 222 -13.55 -9.57 0.72
C GLN A 222 -14.06 -9.20 -0.69
N ARG A 223 -13.84 -7.95 -1.11
CA ARG A 223 -14.21 -7.46 -2.45
C ARG A 223 -13.46 -8.25 -3.54
N ILE A 224 -12.16 -8.43 -3.38
CA ILE A 224 -11.31 -9.19 -4.32
C ILE A 224 -11.77 -10.64 -4.40
N PHE A 225 -11.96 -11.30 -3.24
CA PHE A 225 -12.46 -12.67 -3.17
C PHE A 225 -13.80 -12.84 -3.90
N ASN A 226 -14.76 -11.94 -3.65
CA ASN A 226 -16.06 -12.00 -4.31
C ASN A 226 -15.97 -11.78 -5.83
N ASN A 227 -15.16 -10.81 -6.26
CA ASN A 227 -15.02 -10.46 -7.69
C ASN A 227 -14.21 -11.49 -8.50
N THR A 228 -13.36 -12.29 -7.83
CA THR A 228 -12.52 -13.31 -8.47
C THR A 228 -13.06 -14.73 -8.28
N ARG A 229 -14.20 -14.90 -7.61
CA ARG A 229 -14.68 -16.21 -7.19
C ARG A 229 -14.86 -17.20 -8.34
N PHE A 230 -15.34 -16.77 -9.50
CA PHE A 230 -15.58 -17.65 -10.64
C PHE A 230 -15.11 -16.98 -11.92
N LEU A 231 -13.78 -16.80 -12.07
CA LEU A 231 -13.14 -16.26 -13.27
C LEU A 231 -13.28 -17.21 -14.48
N GLY A 232 -14.52 -17.58 -14.84
CA GLY A 232 -14.85 -18.51 -15.91
C GLY A 232 -14.61 -19.99 -15.58
N THR A 233 -14.23 -20.33 -14.34
CA THR A 233 -13.95 -21.71 -13.91
C THR A 233 -14.92 -22.19 -12.83
N GLN A 234 -15.10 -23.51 -12.69
CA GLN A 234 -15.93 -24.11 -11.62
C GLN A 234 -15.25 -24.09 -10.24
N ARG A 235 -13.94 -23.82 -10.17
CA ARG A 235 -13.18 -23.77 -8.92
C ARG A 235 -12.93 -22.34 -8.52
N PRO A 236 -13.02 -22.01 -7.22
CA PRO A 236 -12.76 -20.66 -6.77
C PRO A 236 -11.28 -20.31 -6.95
N PHE A 237 -10.99 -19.08 -7.40
CA PHE A 237 -9.63 -18.61 -7.64
C PHE A 237 -8.81 -18.55 -6.33
N TYR A 238 -9.43 -18.09 -5.25
CA TYR A 238 -8.93 -18.22 -3.88
C TYR A 238 -9.87 -19.14 -3.10
N ALA A 239 -9.36 -20.02 -2.23
CA ALA A 239 -10.24 -20.92 -1.49
C ALA A 239 -11.05 -20.18 -0.40
N ASN A 240 -10.49 -19.11 0.16
CA ASN A 240 -11.15 -18.25 1.15
C ASN A 240 -10.54 -16.83 1.17
N VAL A 241 -11.16 -15.91 1.91
CA VAL A 241 -10.74 -14.50 2.00
C VAL A 241 -9.32 -14.32 2.56
N GLN A 242 -8.85 -15.22 3.43
CA GLN A 242 -7.51 -15.11 4.02
C GLN A 242 -6.40 -15.47 3.03
N GLU A 243 -6.71 -16.24 1.99
CA GLU A 243 -5.77 -16.56 0.91
C GLU A 243 -5.58 -15.42 -0.09
N VAL A 244 -6.41 -14.37 -0.04
CA VAL A 244 -6.17 -13.17 -0.84
C VAL A 244 -4.86 -12.51 -0.35
N PRO A 245 -3.86 -12.34 -1.23
CA PRO A 245 -2.58 -11.76 -0.87
C PRO A 245 -2.70 -10.33 -0.32
N ASP A 246 -1.92 -10.00 0.70
CA ASP A 246 -1.84 -8.64 1.25
C ASP A 246 -1.36 -7.63 0.19
N GLN A 247 -0.55 -8.09 -0.78
CA GLN A 247 -0.02 -7.28 -1.87
C GLN A 247 -1.10 -6.75 -2.83
N LEU A 248 -2.30 -7.32 -2.80
CA LEU A 248 -3.45 -6.83 -3.56
C LEU A 248 -4.31 -5.81 -2.79
N VAL A 249 -4.01 -5.59 -1.50
CA VAL A 249 -4.64 -4.54 -0.68
C VAL A 249 -3.87 -3.24 -0.88
N HIS A 250 -4.61 -2.17 -1.17
CA HIS A 250 -4.04 -0.86 -1.46
C HIS A 250 -4.63 0.21 -0.54
N THR A 251 -3.83 0.71 0.40
CA THR A 251 -4.16 1.79 1.31
C THR A 251 -4.00 3.16 0.66
N PRO A 252 -4.47 4.26 1.30
CA PRO A 252 -4.19 5.62 0.83
C PRO A 252 -2.71 5.91 0.55
N LEU A 253 -1.78 5.37 1.35
CA LEU A 253 -0.34 5.48 1.11
C LEU A 253 0.05 4.80 -0.21
N GLN A 254 -0.30 3.53 -0.38
CA GLN A 254 0.03 2.78 -1.60
C GLN A 254 -0.58 3.43 -2.84
N ARG A 255 -1.84 3.88 -2.75
CA ARG A 255 -2.55 4.61 -3.82
C ARG A 255 -1.86 5.92 -4.16
N SER A 256 -1.41 6.68 -3.17
CA SER A 256 -0.64 7.92 -3.39
C SER A 256 0.66 7.65 -4.13
N ILE A 257 1.38 6.58 -3.75
CA ILE A 257 2.61 6.15 -4.44
C ILE A 257 2.31 5.75 -5.89
N GLN A 258 1.23 5.00 -6.15
CA GLN A 258 0.84 4.62 -7.51
C GLN A 258 0.52 5.85 -8.37
N ILE A 259 -0.24 6.81 -7.84
CA ILE A 259 -0.56 8.08 -8.50
C ILE A 259 0.71 8.87 -8.81
N LEU A 260 1.62 9.00 -7.84
CA LEU A 260 2.91 9.67 -8.03
C LEU A 260 3.74 8.98 -9.11
N LYS A 261 3.87 7.65 -9.06
CA LYS A 261 4.61 6.86 -10.07
C LYS A 261 4.01 7.04 -11.47
N ARG A 262 2.68 6.95 -11.61
CA ARG A 262 2.02 7.15 -12.90
C ARG A 262 2.20 8.57 -13.42
N HIS A 263 1.99 9.59 -12.59
CA HIS A 263 2.21 10.98 -12.99
C HIS A 263 3.65 11.19 -13.47
N ARG A 264 4.62 10.66 -12.74
CA ARG A 264 6.04 10.64 -13.14
C ARG A 264 6.25 9.93 -14.48
N ASP A 265 5.62 8.79 -14.70
CA ASP A 265 5.76 8.06 -15.97
C ASP A 265 5.18 8.82 -17.16
N ILE A 266 4.09 9.57 -16.98
CA ILE A 266 3.52 10.43 -18.03
C ILE A 266 4.43 11.62 -18.32
N ARG A 267 4.88 12.35 -17.28
CA ARG A 267 5.72 13.55 -17.47
C ARG A 267 7.09 13.26 -18.07
N PHE A 268 7.69 12.13 -17.71
CA PHE A 268 9.00 11.70 -18.21
C PHE A 268 8.91 10.63 -19.31
N GLY A 269 7.73 10.38 -19.87
CA GLY A 269 7.53 9.43 -20.96
C GLY A 269 7.98 9.99 -22.31
N TYR A 270 8.24 9.12 -23.29
CA TYR A 270 8.63 9.50 -24.66
C TYR A 270 7.57 10.35 -25.41
N GLN A 271 6.33 10.35 -24.92
CA GLN A 271 5.26 11.27 -25.37
C GLN A 271 5.41 12.69 -24.81
N GLY A 272 6.46 12.97 -24.03
CA GLY A 272 6.88 14.32 -23.66
C GLY A 272 7.05 15.14 -24.93
N GLN A 273 6.02 15.95 -25.20
CA GLN A 273 5.88 16.76 -26.39
C GLN A 273 7.17 17.53 -26.68
N LYS A 274 7.47 17.75 -27.95
CA LYS A 274 8.56 18.65 -28.40
C LYS A 274 8.45 19.97 -27.62
N GLY A 275 9.36 20.22 -26.66
CA GLY A 275 9.29 21.35 -25.73
C GLY A 275 8.95 21.04 -24.26
N SER A 276 8.77 19.77 -23.87
CA SER A 276 8.63 19.36 -22.47
C SER A 276 9.89 19.70 -21.66
N PRO A 277 9.76 20.27 -20.44
CA PRO A 277 10.91 20.52 -19.59
C PRO A 277 11.45 19.23 -18.92
N PHE A 278 10.74 18.10 -19.04
CA PHE A 278 11.09 16.83 -18.40
C PHE A 278 11.88 15.92 -19.35
N ASP A 279 13.18 15.80 -19.09
CA ASP A 279 14.06 14.86 -19.80
C ASP A 279 13.96 13.45 -19.18
N PRO A 280 13.59 12.41 -19.97
CA PRO A 280 13.57 11.02 -19.50
C PRO A 280 14.86 10.54 -18.84
N LYS A 281 16.04 11.08 -19.21
CA LYS A 281 17.34 10.79 -18.58
C LYS A 281 17.36 11.10 -17.07
N PHE A 282 16.58 12.09 -16.65
CA PHE A 282 16.53 12.57 -15.26
C PHE A 282 15.28 12.14 -14.51
N LYS A 283 14.53 11.17 -15.06
CA LYS A 283 13.35 10.55 -14.45
C LYS A 283 13.65 10.09 -13.01
N PRO A 284 12.92 10.59 -11.99
CA PRO A 284 13.11 10.16 -10.61
C PRO A 284 12.89 8.66 -10.44
N ILE A 285 13.77 7.96 -9.73
CA ILE A 285 13.61 6.51 -9.50
C ILE A 285 12.45 6.22 -8.52
N SER A 286 11.77 5.08 -8.69
CA SER A 286 10.60 4.75 -7.87
C SER A 286 10.94 4.60 -6.39
N MET A 287 12.14 4.12 -6.05
CA MET A 287 12.58 3.96 -4.66
C MET A 287 12.61 5.31 -3.89
N ILE A 288 12.98 6.41 -4.55
CA ILE A 288 12.94 7.76 -3.95
C ILE A 288 11.50 8.16 -3.66
N ILE A 289 10.60 7.99 -4.64
CA ILE A 289 9.18 8.35 -4.50
C ILE A 289 8.55 7.56 -3.36
N THR A 290 8.72 6.24 -3.36
CA THR A 290 8.17 5.33 -2.35
C THR A 290 8.70 5.66 -0.95
N THR A 291 10.02 5.82 -0.80
CA THR A 291 10.64 6.06 0.52
C THR A 291 10.21 7.39 1.11
N LEU A 292 10.22 8.46 0.31
CA LEU A 292 9.81 9.78 0.80
C LEU A 292 8.32 9.83 1.11
N ALA A 293 7.46 9.27 0.24
CA ALA A 293 6.02 9.22 0.46
C ALA A 293 5.67 8.44 1.74
N ALA A 294 6.27 7.26 1.95
CA ALA A 294 6.03 6.45 3.14
C ALA A 294 6.55 7.11 4.42
N THR A 295 7.63 7.89 4.35
CA THR A 295 8.13 8.62 5.51
C THR A 295 7.25 9.82 5.86
N LEU A 296 6.65 10.47 4.87
CA LEU A 296 5.80 11.66 5.04
C LEU A 296 4.33 11.36 5.36
N TYR A 297 3.89 10.11 5.19
CA TYR A 297 2.54 9.65 5.45
C TYR A 297 2.22 9.62 6.95
N GLU A 298 1.04 10.12 7.33
CA GLU A 298 0.63 10.31 8.72
C GLU A 298 -0.58 9.46 9.12
N GLY A 299 -1.01 8.55 8.25
CA GLY A 299 -2.15 7.66 8.51
C GLY A 299 -3.49 8.21 8.01
N GLU A 300 -3.46 9.10 7.00
CA GLU A 300 -4.63 9.65 6.35
C GLU A 300 -5.54 8.54 5.81
N SER A 301 -6.85 8.76 5.95
CA SER A 301 -7.89 7.75 5.70
C SER A 301 -8.36 7.66 4.24
N ASP A 302 -7.78 8.45 3.33
CA ASP A 302 -8.18 8.49 1.92
C ASP A 302 -7.08 9.09 1.04
N LEU A 303 -7.22 8.86 -0.25
CA LEU A 303 -6.20 9.13 -1.25
C LEU A 303 -5.88 10.62 -1.38
N LEU A 304 -6.88 11.49 -1.56
CA LEU A 304 -6.62 12.90 -1.83
C LEU A 304 -5.94 13.59 -0.64
N SER A 305 -6.35 13.28 0.59
CA SER A 305 -5.68 13.84 1.77
C SER A 305 -4.23 13.33 1.90
N ALA A 306 -4.00 12.04 1.73
CA ALA A 306 -2.64 11.47 1.78
C ALA A 306 -1.74 12.10 0.70
N LEU A 307 -2.23 12.16 -0.54
CA LEU A 307 -1.50 12.72 -1.68
C LEU A 307 -1.16 14.20 -1.46
N ASN A 308 -2.14 15.01 -1.04
CA ASN A 308 -1.93 16.43 -0.77
C ASN A 308 -0.91 16.66 0.34
N ASN A 309 -0.98 15.90 1.43
CA ASN A 309 -0.02 16.01 2.54
C ASN A 309 1.40 15.67 2.07
N ILE A 310 1.56 14.53 1.40
CA ILE A 310 2.85 14.06 0.89
C ILE A 310 3.45 15.08 -0.09
N VAL A 311 2.70 15.50 -1.12
CA VAL A 311 3.18 16.44 -2.14
C VAL A 311 3.51 17.81 -1.53
N THR A 312 2.67 18.30 -0.61
CA THR A 312 2.92 19.57 0.08
C THR A 312 4.23 19.51 0.86
N LYS A 313 4.44 18.48 1.67
CA LYS A 313 5.66 18.32 2.46
C LYS A 313 6.90 18.09 1.60
N LEU A 314 6.79 17.33 0.50
CA LEU A 314 7.86 17.20 -0.48
C LEU A 314 8.27 18.57 -1.06
N SER A 315 7.30 19.42 -1.37
CA SER A 315 7.56 20.74 -1.96
C SER A 315 8.39 21.67 -1.04
N TYR A 316 8.32 21.49 0.27
CA TYR A 316 9.13 22.25 1.23
C TYR A 316 10.63 21.97 1.14
N HIS A 317 11.03 20.85 0.54
CA HIS A 317 12.45 20.52 0.35
C HIS A 317 13.05 21.17 -0.92
N SER A 318 12.24 21.78 -1.79
CA SER A 318 12.71 22.41 -3.04
C SER A 318 13.74 23.52 -2.80
N VAL A 319 13.66 24.21 -1.66
CA VAL A 319 14.60 25.28 -1.26
C VAL A 319 16.06 24.82 -1.19
N LEU A 320 16.31 23.51 -1.06
CA LEU A 320 17.65 22.90 -1.02
C LEU A 320 18.35 22.91 -2.38
N VAL A 321 17.60 23.06 -3.48
CA VAL A 321 18.14 23.19 -4.84
C VAL A 321 18.88 24.52 -4.98
N ASP A 322 18.25 25.61 -4.55
CA ASP A 322 18.80 26.96 -4.68
C ASP A 322 19.83 27.26 -3.60
N ASN A 323 19.54 26.89 -2.35
CA ASN A 323 20.43 27.13 -1.23
C ASN A 323 20.42 25.96 -0.24
N ARG A 324 21.57 25.28 -0.13
CA ARG A 324 21.74 24.11 0.75
C ARG A 324 21.58 24.42 2.24
N TYR A 325 21.75 25.68 2.65
CA TYR A 325 21.60 26.12 4.04
C TYR A 325 20.19 26.62 4.35
N SER A 326 19.29 26.59 3.37
CA SER A 326 17.89 26.96 3.58
C SER A 326 17.28 26.09 4.67
N GLN A 327 16.64 26.75 5.64
CA GLN A 327 15.81 26.04 6.59
C GLN A 327 14.58 25.51 5.85
N VAL A 328 14.41 24.19 5.85
CA VAL A 328 13.16 23.58 5.41
C VAL A 328 12.07 23.85 6.42
N HIS A 329 10.81 23.82 5.97
CA HIS A 329 9.65 24.06 6.83
C HIS A 329 9.66 23.19 8.10
N GLU A 330 9.26 23.75 9.24
CA GLU A 330 9.26 23.11 10.57
C GLU A 330 8.66 21.69 10.56
N SER A 331 7.53 21.54 9.86
CA SER A 331 6.79 20.27 9.77
C SER A 331 7.59 19.11 9.16
N VAL A 332 8.69 19.40 8.45
CA VAL A 332 9.59 18.38 7.86
C VAL A 332 11.01 18.45 8.38
N ALA A 333 11.38 19.51 9.12
CA ALA A 333 12.75 19.76 9.57
C ALA A 333 13.32 18.63 10.45
N HIS A 334 12.47 17.98 11.24
CA HIS A 334 12.86 16.88 12.12
C HIS A 334 13.15 15.56 11.39
N HIS A 335 12.71 15.41 10.14
CA HIS A 335 12.84 14.16 9.40
C HIS A 335 14.17 14.01 8.64
N LYS A 336 14.89 15.10 8.34
CA LYS A 336 16.16 15.11 7.56
C LYS A 336 16.12 14.23 6.27
N LEU A 337 14.97 14.19 5.60
CA LEU A 337 14.68 13.27 4.49
C LEU A 337 15.59 13.42 3.26
N ILE A 338 15.85 14.66 2.90
CA ILE A 338 16.66 15.05 1.75
C ILE A 338 17.72 16.00 2.28
N ARG A 339 19.00 15.68 2.04
CA ARG A 339 20.12 16.52 2.47
C ARG A 339 21.03 16.80 1.28
N ARG A 340 21.47 18.05 1.15
CA ARG A 340 22.54 18.45 0.23
C ARG A 340 23.79 18.81 1.06
N LYS A 341 24.85 18.04 0.89
CA LYS A 341 26.09 18.14 1.64
C LYS A 341 26.96 19.33 1.23
N GLY A 342 28.02 19.53 2.01
CA GLY A 342 29.00 20.59 1.81
C GLY A 342 29.76 20.53 0.49
N ASP A 343 29.91 19.33 -0.05
CA ASP A 343 30.57 19.02 -1.33
C ASP A 343 29.59 19.02 -2.52
N GLY A 344 28.32 19.36 -2.30
CA GLY A 344 27.28 19.35 -3.33
C GLY A 344 26.60 17.99 -3.55
N THR A 345 27.06 16.92 -2.88
CA THR A 345 26.41 15.61 -2.96
C THR A 345 25.06 15.61 -2.27
N TRP A 346 24.15 14.73 -2.69
CA TRP A 346 22.80 14.62 -2.15
C TRP A 346 22.64 13.29 -1.41
N GLU A 347 21.83 13.30 -0.35
CA GLU A 347 21.48 12.11 0.42
C GLU A 347 19.97 11.96 0.57
N ILE A 348 19.49 10.79 0.16
CA ILE A 348 18.19 10.22 0.51
C ILE A 348 18.49 8.78 0.93
N GLN A 349 18.59 8.56 2.23
CA GLN A 349 19.07 7.29 2.78
C GLN A 349 17.98 6.22 2.80
N ASN A 350 18.36 4.96 2.67
CA ASN A 350 17.49 3.85 3.05
C ASN A 350 17.25 3.90 4.58
N PRO A 351 15.99 3.99 5.04
CA PRO A 351 15.66 4.14 6.46
C PRO A 351 16.21 3.04 7.36
N VAL A 352 16.29 1.80 6.85
CA VAL A 352 16.77 0.64 7.61
C VAL A 352 18.24 0.31 7.31
N ASN A 353 18.83 0.96 6.31
CA ASN A 353 20.24 0.83 5.97
C ASN A 353 20.82 2.19 5.51
N PRO A 354 21.14 3.11 6.45
CA PRO A 354 21.55 4.46 6.09
C PRO A 354 22.86 4.57 5.30
N SER A 355 23.57 3.46 5.09
CA SER A 355 24.74 3.41 4.19
C SER A 355 24.35 3.36 2.71
N GLU A 356 23.13 2.96 2.38
CA GLU A 356 22.58 3.00 1.02
C GLU A 356 21.92 4.36 0.75
N ASN A 357 22.42 5.07 -0.28
CA ASN A 357 21.93 6.39 -0.67
C ASN A 357 21.22 6.32 -2.03
N PHE A 358 19.92 6.54 -2.05
CA PHE A 358 19.12 6.54 -3.28
C PHE A 358 19.37 7.76 -4.17
N ALA A 359 19.95 8.83 -3.63
CA ALA A 359 20.25 10.07 -4.36
C ALA A 359 21.73 10.18 -4.77
N GLU A 360 22.47 9.06 -4.80
CA GLU A 360 23.92 9.07 -5.04
C GLU A 360 24.31 9.86 -6.32
N ARG A 361 23.50 9.78 -7.39
CA ARG A 361 23.75 10.42 -8.69
C ARG A 361 23.10 11.80 -8.86
N TRP A 362 22.51 12.37 -7.82
CA TRP A 362 21.81 13.67 -7.92
C TRP A 362 22.76 14.87 -8.00
N HIS A 363 24.05 14.67 -7.81
CA HIS A 363 25.06 15.73 -7.94
C HIS A 363 25.62 15.87 -9.37
N GLU A 364 25.49 14.82 -10.18
CA GLU A 364 25.88 14.79 -11.59
C GLU A 364 25.06 15.80 -12.41
N ASP A 365 25.56 16.12 -13.62
CA ASP A 365 24.87 16.97 -14.61
C ASP A 365 24.34 18.28 -13.99
N GLU A 366 25.17 18.97 -13.17
CA GLU A 366 24.80 20.20 -12.45
C GLU A 366 23.50 20.08 -11.63
N HIS A 367 23.35 18.96 -10.93
CA HIS A 367 22.16 18.62 -10.14
C HIS A 367 20.88 18.40 -10.95
N ALA A 368 20.97 18.06 -12.24
CA ALA A 368 19.80 17.92 -13.12
C ALA A 368 18.73 16.95 -12.59
N ARG A 369 19.12 15.83 -11.95
CA ARG A 369 18.15 14.90 -11.33
C ARG A 369 17.41 15.51 -10.15
N ALA A 370 18.11 16.23 -9.28
CA ALA A 370 17.48 16.92 -8.16
C ALA A 370 16.53 18.03 -8.65
N LYS A 371 17.00 18.85 -9.59
CA LYS A 371 16.19 19.91 -10.24
C LYS A 371 14.94 19.32 -10.89
N SER A 372 15.10 18.25 -11.67
CA SER A 372 13.98 17.56 -12.34
C SER A 372 12.98 16.95 -11.36
N PHE A 373 13.46 16.37 -10.26
CA PHE A 373 12.60 15.85 -9.19
C PHE A 373 11.75 16.96 -8.56
N PHE A 374 12.36 18.08 -8.17
CA PHE A 374 11.62 19.17 -7.51
C PHE A 374 10.71 19.94 -8.47
N MET A 375 11.10 20.08 -9.74
CA MET A 375 10.23 20.59 -10.80
C MET A 375 9.00 19.68 -10.99
N TRP A 376 9.19 18.35 -10.95
CA TRP A 376 8.09 17.39 -11.02
C TRP A 376 7.18 17.43 -9.79
N VAL A 377 7.74 17.60 -8.58
CA VAL A 377 6.96 17.81 -7.35
C VAL A 377 6.13 19.09 -7.42
N ALA A 378 6.68 20.17 -7.96
CA ALA A 378 5.93 21.40 -8.19
C ALA A 378 4.80 21.19 -9.21
N GLN A 379 5.09 20.49 -10.32
CA GLN A 379 4.11 20.20 -11.35
C GLN A 379 2.91 19.40 -10.81
N ILE A 380 3.14 18.30 -10.10
CA ILE A 380 2.02 17.50 -9.57
C ILE A 380 1.20 18.28 -8.54
N ARG A 381 1.85 19.13 -7.74
CA ARG A 381 1.15 20.01 -6.78
C ARG A 381 0.21 20.96 -7.51
N GLN A 382 0.69 21.60 -8.57
CA GLN A 382 -0.11 22.47 -9.42
C GLN A 382 -1.25 21.70 -10.10
N ASP A 383 -0.96 20.53 -10.66
CA ASP A 383 -1.98 19.72 -11.37
C ASP A 383 -3.13 19.30 -10.44
N ILE A 384 -2.84 18.97 -9.17
CA ILE A 384 -3.88 18.66 -8.18
C ILE A 384 -4.71 19.92 -7.84
N GLN A 385 -4.07 21.09 -7.72
CA GLN A 385 -4.76 22.35 -7.46
C GLN A 385 -5.66 22.77 -8.63
N GLU A 386 -5.18 22.63 -9.87
CA GLU A 386 -5.96 22.86 -11.08
C GLU A 386 -7.17 21.93 -11.14
N ALA A 387 -6.98 20.63 -10.88
CA ALA A 387 -8.06 19.65 -10.84
C ALA A 387 -9.12 19.96 -9.76
N LEU A 388 -8.72 20.50 -8.60
CA LEU A 388 -9.65 20.92 -7.54
C LEU A 388 -10.51 22.13 -7.93
N MET A 389 -9.98 22.99 -8.80
CA MET A 389 -10.62 24.24 -9.23
C MET A 389 -11.40 24.07 -10.55
N ALA A 390 -11.18 22.95 -11.26
CA ALA A 390 -11.75 22.68 -12.57
C ALA A 390 -13.27 22.51 -12.55
N SER A 391 -13.91 22.92 -13.65
CA SER A 391 -15.30 22.51 -13.93
C SER A 391 -15.36 21.01 -14.26
N GLN A 392 -16.54 20.41 -14.23
CA GLN A 392 -16.68 18.97 -14.51
C GLN A 392 -16.21 18.59 -15.93
N GLY A 393 -16.41 19.47 -16.92
CA GLY A 393 -15.96 19.26 -18.29
C GLY A 393 -14.43 19.27 -18.40
N ASP A 394 -13.80 20.29 -17.81
CA ASP A 394 -12.35 20.49 -17.87
C ASP A 394 -11.59 19.45 -17.03
N LEU A 395 -12.21 18.96 -15.94
CA LEU A 395 -11.59 17.99 -15.04
C LEU A 395 -11.19 16.70 -15.76
N LYS A 396 -12.02 16.22 -16.69
CA LYS A 396 -11.71 15.03 -17.47
C LYS A 396 -10.47 15.27 -18.33
N GLU A 397 -10.43 16.36 -19.08
CA GLU A 397 -9.29 16.69 -19.94
C GLU A 397 -7.99 16.85 -19.14
N ILE A 398 -8.03 17.59 -18.03
CA ILE A 398 -6.87 17.81 -17.15
C ILE A 398 -6.33 16.47 -16.63
N LEU A 399 -7.19 15.58 -16.15
CA LEU A 399 -6.73 14.28 -15.63
C LEU A 399 -6.22 13.36 -16.75
N GLY A 400 -6.70 13.55 -17.99
CA GLY A 400 -6.34 12.75 -19.15
C GLY A 400 -4.91 13.02 -19.57
N ASP A 401 -4.55 14.30 -19.67
CA ASP A 401 -3.17 14.74 -19.91
C ASP A 401 -2.22 14.30 -18.78
N ARG A 402 -2.67 14.38 -17.52
CA ARG A 402 -1.82 14.15 -16.33
C ARG A 402 -1.57 12.67 -16.03
N PHE A 403 -2.54 11.79 -16.30
CA PHE A 403 -2.49 10.36 -15.93
C PHE A 403 -2.59 9.40 -17.12
N GLY A 404 -2.77 9.93 -18.33
CA GLY A 404 -2.93 9.20 -19.58
C GLY A 404 -4.39 8.97 -19.94
N GLU A 405 -4.76 9.37 -21.16
CA GLU A 405 -6.13 9.32 -21.69
C GLU A 405 -6.81 7.95 -21.54
N ARG A 406 -6.08 6.88 -21.84
CA ARG A 406 -6.64 5.52 -21.75
C ARG A 406 -6.98 5.15 -20.31
N THR A 407 -6.02 5.32 -19.40
CA THR A 407 -6.17 5.09 -17.96
C THR A 407 -7.37 5.88 -17.43
N LEU A 408 -7.43 7.17 -17.79
CA LEU A 408 -8.53 8.02 -17.39
C LEU A 408 -9.86 7.50 -17.94
N ASN A 409 -9.95 7.16 -19.22
CA ASN A 409 -11.22 6.71 -19.81
C ASN A 409 -11.73 5.40 -19.16
N GLU A 410 -10.82 4.49 -18.78
CA GLU A 410 -11.17 3.29 -17.99
C GLU A 410 -11.66 3.67 -16.57
N ALA A 411 -10.96 4.58 -15.90
CA ALA A 411 -11.33 5.09 -14.58
C ALA A 411 -12.65 5.87 -14.59
N TRP A 412 -12.89 6.68 -15.62
CA TRP A 412 -14.09 7.52 -15.77
C TRP A 412 -15.33 6.67 -15.94
N LYS A 413 -15.26 5.59 -16.71
CA LYS A 413 -16.35 4.59 -16.81
C LYS A 413 -16.65 3.94 -15.46
N SER A 414 -15.62 3.61 -14.70
CA SER A 414 -15.79 3.05 -13.34
C SER A 414 -16.42 4.06 -12.39
N TYR A 415 -16.00 5.32 -12.47
CA TYR A 415 -16.57 6.43 -11.70
C TYR A 415 -18.04 6.70 -12.08
N GLU A 416 -18.37 6.74 -13.37
CA GLU A 416 -19.76 6.86 -13.85
C GLU A 416 -20.60 5.67 -13.41
N LYS A 417 -20.08 4.45 -13.47
CA LYS A 417 -20.77 3.26 -12.96
C LYS A 417 -20.98 3.34 -11.46
N PHE A 418 -19.99 3.83 -10.71
CA PHE A 418 -20.12 4.10 -9.29
C PHE A 418 -21.25 5.11 -9.05
N LEU A 419 -21.21 6.29 -9.67
CA LEU A 419 -22.28 7.30 -9.62
C LEU A 419 -23.66 6.73 -10.01
N SER A 420 -23.71 5.95 -11.09
CA SER A 420 -24.92 5.29 -11.59
C SER A 420 -25.45 4.26 -10.60
N SER A 421 -24.57 3.47 -9.98
CA SER A 421 -24.94 2.54 -8.91
C SER A 421 -25.43 3.28 -7.66
N GLN A 422 -24.98 4.52 -7.44
CA GLN A 422 -25.56 5.38 -6.39
C GLN A 422 -26.82 6.10 -6.82
N ALA A 423 -27.05 6.32 -8.11
CA ALA A 423 -28.22 7.01 -8.67
C ALA A 423 -29.39 6.04 -8.90
N ILE A 424 -29.13 4.86 -9.49
CA ILE A 424 -29.95 3.64 -9.30
C ILE A 424 -30.01 3.35 -7.81
N GLY A 425 -28.96 3.72 -7.06
CA GLY A 425 -28.92 3.69 -5.62
C GLY A 425 -29.72 4.78 -4.87
N MET A 426 -30.21 5.78 -5.58
CA MET A 426 -31.27 6.66 -5.07
C MET A 426 -32.63 5.98 -5.24
N VAL A 427 -32.66 4.81 -5.89
CA VAL A 427 -33.67 3.76 -5.75
C VAL A 427 -33.13 2.54 -4.94
N ALA A 428 -31.80 2.33 -4.77
CA ALA A 428 -31.17 1.23 -4.00
C ALA A 428 -29.64 1.37 -3.66
N SER A 429 -29.24 2.27 -2.76
CA SER A 429 -27.93 2.47 -2.07
C SER A 429 -26.57 2.59 -2.83
N ALA A 430 -25.90 3.77 -2.72
CA ALA A 430 -24.61 4.00 -1.97
C ALA A 430 -23.56 4.93 -2.64
N PRO A 431 -23.01 5.95 -1.92
CA PRO A 431 -21.62 5.97 -1.39
C PRO A 431 -21.70 5.78 0.12
N ARG A 432 -22.31 4.68 0.58
CA ARG A 432 -22.83 4.61 1.94
C ARG A 432 -21.87 4.00 2.96
N ALA A 433 -20.77 3.30 2.64
CA ALA A 433 -20.04 2.60 3.69
C ALA A 433 -19.45 3.51 4.80
N LEU A 434 -18.91 4.68 4.45
CA LEU A 434 -18.42 5.68 5.43
C LEU A 434 -19.42 6.82 5.68
N ALA A 435 -20.24 7.19 4.70
CA ALA A 435 -21.26 8.23 4.87
C ALA A 435 -22.51 7.75 5.63
N ARG A 436 -22.90 6.45 5.55
CA ARG A 436 -24.10 5.92 6.22
C ARG A 436 -24.00 5.95 7.74
N PHE A 437 -22.78 5.93 8.26
CA PHE A 437 -22.51 5.96 9.70
C PHE A 437 -22.19 7.38 10.20
N ASN A 438 -22.19 8.38 9.32
CA ASN A 438 -21.97 9.78 9.65
C ASN A 438 -23.29 10.57 9.61
N VAL A 439 -24.13 10.36 10.64
CA VAL A 439 -25.40 11.08 10.81
C VAL A 439 -25.26 12.21 11.83
N PRO A 440 -25.89 13.39 11.63
CA PRO A 440 -25.69 14.56 12.50
C PRO A 440 -25.97 14.34 13.98
N HIS A 441 -26.88 13.42 14.32
CA HIS A 441 -27.27 13.11 15.70
C HIS A 441 -26.41 12.02 16.37
N ARG A 442 -25.42 11.45 15.68
CA ARG A 442 -24.47 10.49 16.26
C ARG A 442 -23.49 11.24 17.16
N GLN A 443 -23.43 10.88 18.44
CA GLN A 443 -22.45 11.46 19.36
C GLN A 443 -21.04 10.95 19.07
N ALA A 444 -20.06 11.85 19.10
CA ALA A 444 -18.65 11.47 19.05
C ALA A 444 -18.27 10.60 20.27
N PRO A 445 -17.24 9.75 20.17
CA PRO A 445 -16.75 8.94 21.28
C PRO A 445 -16.41 9.78 22.52
N LEU A 446 -16.88 9.34 23.69
CA LEU A 446 -16.67 10.02 24.98
C LEU A 446 -15.24 9.84 25.53
N TRP A 447 -14.43 8.98 24.91
CA TRP A 447 -13.10 8.59 25.38
C TRP A 447 -12.07 8.68 24.27
N PRO A 448 -10.80 9.02 24.59
CA PRO A 448 -9.69 8.83 23.67
C PRO A 448 -9.63 7.39 23.17
N ILE A 449 -9.38 7.20 21.88
CA ILE A 449 -9.38 5.88 21.24
C ILE A 449 -7.93 5.43 21.04
N GLN A 450 -7.56 4.32 21.67
CA GLN A 450 -6.26 3.67 21.52
C GLN A 450 -6.45 2.16 21.45
N PRO A 451 -6.76 1.59 20.27
CA PRO A 451 -7.07 0.17 20.14
C PRO A 451 -5.85 -0.67 20.49
N ARG A 452 -5.99 -1.57 21.47
CA ARG A 452 -4.97 -2.54 21.91
C ARG A 452 -5.50 -3.97 21.96
N TYR A 453 -6.82 -4.11 21.90
CA TYR A 453 -7.56 -5.35 22.03
C TYR A 453 -8.68 -5.39 21.00
N ALA A 454 -9.32 -6.55 20.85
CA ALA A 454 -10.44 -6.77 19.95
C ALA A 454 -11.74 -6.98 20.73
N VAL A 455 -12.86 -6.57 20.13
CA VAL A 455 -14.21 -6.91 20.58
C VAL A 455 -15.10 -7.21 19.38
N ASN A 456 -15.82 -8.31 19.44
CA ASN A 456 -16.77 -8.75 18.41
C ASN A 456 -18.19 -8.77 18.99
N VAL A 457 -19.18 -8.42 18.18
CA VAL A 457 -20.61 -8.43 18.57
C VAL A 457 -21.34 -9.54 17.82
N ASN A 458 -22.15 -10.31 18.54
CA ASN A 458 -23.11 -11.25 17.97
C ASN A 458 -24.53 -10.74 18.19
N GLY A 459 -25.39 -10.79 17.17
CA GLY A 459 -26.79 -10.40 17.24
C GLY A 459 -27.73 -11.60 17.26
N PHE A 460 -28.71 -11.59 18.15
CA PHE A 460 -29.79 -12.57 18.24
C PHE A 460 -31.14 -11.89 18.11
N VAL A 461 -32.07 -12.53 17.40
CA VAL A 461 -33.44 -12.03 17.21
C VAL A 461 -34.44 -13.05 17.76
N SER A 462 -35.49 -12.56 18.44
CA SER A 462 -36.61 -13.36 18.92
C SER A 462 -37.95 -12.68 18.61
N ARG A 463 -38.95 -13.50 18.28
CA ARG A 463 -40.32 -13.06 17.97
C ARG A 463 -41.31 -14.07 18.53
N ASN A 464 -42.43 -13.60 19.06
CA ASN A 464 -43.47 -14.47 19.61
C ASN A 464 -43.93 -15.50 18.56
N GLY A 465 -43.92 -16.78 18.93
CA GLY A 465 -44.27 -17.90 18.04
C GLY A 465 -43.14 -18.41 17.13
N PHE A 466 -41.94 -17.80 17.17
CA PHE A 466 -40.78 -18.22 16.37
C PHE A 466 -39.59 -18.58 17.25
N ARG A 467 -38.79 -19.56 16.82
CA ARG A 467 -37.54 -19.91 17.50
C ARG A 467 -36.53 -18.77 17.35
N PRO A 468 -35.89 -18.30 18.44
CA PRO A 468 -34.81 -17.34 18.35
C PRO A 468 -33.65 -17.85 17.49
N TYR A 469 -33.02 -16.97 16.72
CA TYR A 469 -31.85 -17.32 15.91
C TYR A 469 -30.81 -16.18 15.89
N GLN A 470 -29.57 -16.53 15.57
CA GLN A 470 -28.48 -15.57 15.41
C GLN A 470 -28.52 -14.97 14.00
N PHE A 471 -28.27 -13.67 13.88
CA PHE A 471 -28.17 -12.98 12.60
C PHE A 471 -26.84 -12.24 12.47
N ASN A 472 -26.42 -12.03 11.22
CA ASN A 472 -25.18 -11.32 10.91
C ASN A 472 -25.44 -9.82 10.73
N SER A 473 -24.42 -9.00 10.99
CA SER A 473 -24.44 -7.57 10.65
C SER A 473 -24.72 -7.38 9.15
N ASP A 474 -25.54 -6.39 8.82
CA ASP A 474 -25.91 -6.02 7.44
C ASP A 474 -26.55 -7.18 6.65
N SER A 475 -27.33 -8.02 7.35
CA SER A 475 -28.09 -9.12 6.77
C SER A 475 -29.47 -8.69 6.25
N GLN A 476 -30.25 -9.66 5.77
CA GLN A 476 -31.62 -9.45 5.28
C GLN A 476 -32.50 -8.75 6.34
N PRO A 477 -33.41 -7.85 5.94
CA PRO A 477 -34.18 -7.06 6.89
C PRO A 477 -35.02 -7.93 7.84
N LEU A 478 -34.93 -7.61 9.14
CA LEU A 478 -35.71 -8.24 10.20
C LEU A 478 -37.12 -7.64 10.23
N SER A 479 -38.13 -8.47 10.53
CA SER A 479 -39.49 -7.97 10.73
C SER A 479 -39.59 -7.04 11.93
N LYS A 480 -40.42 -5.99 11.79
CA LYS A 480 -40.79 -5.13 12.92
C LYS A 480 -41.36 -5.90 14.11
N HIS A 481 -41.24 -5.27 15.29
CA HIS A 481 -41.72 -5.77 16.58
C HIS A 481 -41.04 -7.07 17.06
N SER A 482 -39.83 -7.33 16.60
CA SER A 482 -38.94 -8.37 17.12
C SER A 482 -38.06 -7.81 18.25
N SER A 483 -37.68 -8.68 19.18
CA SER A 483 -36.70 -8.36 20.22
C SER A 483 -35.31 -8.74 19.75
N LEU A 484 -34.33 -7.85 19.98
CA LEU A 484 -32.94 -8.03 19.63
C LEU A 484 -32.09 -8.12 20.89
N ARG A 485 -31.07 -8.99 20.85
CA ARG A 485 -30.05 -9.12 21.89
C ARG A 485 -28.67 -9.13 21.24
N PHE A 486 -27.80 -8.24 21.67
CA PHE A 486 -26.42 -8.14 21.22
C PHE A 486 -25.47 -8.57 22.33
N GLU A 487 -24.50 -9.42 22.00
CA GLU A 487 -23.52 -9.94 22.94
C GLU A 487 -22.09 -9.64 22.47
N ALA A 488 -21.32 -8.95 23.32
CA ALA A 488 -19.94 -8.59 23.05
C ALA A 488 -18.97 -9.67 23.57
N LYS A 489 -18.00 -10.07 22.75
CA LYS A 489 -16.88 -10.95 23.14
C LYS A 489 -15.58 -10.20 22.92
N THR A 490 -14.79 -10.04 23.97
CA THR A 490 -13.55 -9.27 23.94
C THR A 490 -12.39 -10.04 24.57
N ASN A 491 -11.18 -9.82 24.08
CA ASN A 491 -9.94 -10.31 24.70
C ASN A 491 -9.30 -9.28 25.65
N THR A 492 -9.95 -8.14 25.91
CA THR A 492 -9.46 -7.14 26.87
C THR A 492 -9.38 -7.74 28.28
N PRO A 493 -8.23 -7.68 28.96
CA PRO A 493 -8.11 -8.11 30.35
C PRO A 493 -8.97 -7.25 31.29
N TRP A 494 -9.71 -7.89 32.19
CA TRP A 494 -10.47 -7.19 33.24
C TRP A 494 -9.51 -6.40 34.18
N PRO A 495 -9.92 -5.28 34.82
CA PRO A 495 -11.22 -4.60 34.74
C PRO A 495 -11.36 -3.69 33.51
N TYR A 496 -12.57 -3.60 32.98
CA TYR A 496 -13.00 -2.66 31.94
C TYR A 496 -14.50 -2.37 32.07
N LYS A 497 -14.96 -1.30 31.41
CA LYS A 497 -16.38 -0.97 31.23
C LYS A 497 -16.81 -1.21 29.79
N VAL A 498 -18.08 -1.51 29.58
CA VAL A 498 -18.67 -1.75 28.25
C VAL A 498 -19.73 -0.70 27.99
N PHE A 499 -19.62 -0.02 26.85
CA PHE A 499 -20.59 0.97 26.40
C PHE A 499 -21.10 0.59 25.02
N TRP A 500 -22.38 0.86 24.78
CA TRP A 500 -23.04 0.63 23.50
C TRP A 500 -23.50 1.95 22.92
N GLN A 501 -23.08 2.28 21.70
CA GLN A 501 -23.72 3.32 20.92
C GLN A 501 -24.84 2.70 20.12
N VAL A 502 -26.04 3.28 20.20
CA VAL A 502 -27.21 2.83 19.43
C VAL A 502 -27.66 3.97 18.55
N VAL A 503 -27.63 3.76 17.25
CA VAL A 503 -28.00 4.78 16.28
C VAL A 503 -29.22 4.35 15.49
N ASN A 504 -30.28 5.13 15.63
CA ASN A 504 -31.46 4.97 14.80
C ASN A 504 -31.39 5.93 13.61
N THR A 505 -31.74 5.46 12.41
CA THR A 505 -31.86 6.32 11.23
C THR A 505 -33.20 6.16 10.54
N ASP A 506 -33.35 6.81 9.38
CA ASP A 506 -34.55 6.83 8.53
C ASP A 506 -35.77 7.62 9.04
N GLU A 507 -36.74 7.79 8.14
CA GLU A 507 -37.90 8.68 8.30
C GLU A 507 -38.84 8.22 9.40
N GLU A 508 -39.03 6.92 9.59
CA GLU A 508 -39.95 6.41 10.62
C GLU A 508 -39.43 6.73 12.03
N ALA A 509 -38.13 6.56 12.28
CA ALA A 509 -37.53 6.95 13.55
C ALA A 509 -37.54 8.47 13.74
N ARG A 510 -37.40 9.26 12.66
CA ARG A 510 -37.51 10.73 12.68
C ARG A 510 -38.93 11.20 13.04
N ALA A 511 -39.95 10.67 12.37
CA ALA A 511 -41.35 10.98 12.63
C ALA A 511 -41.77 10.61 14.07
N ALA A 512 -41.18 9.54 14.63
CA ALA A 512 -41.37 9.13 16.02
C ALA A 512 -40.44 9.86 17.03
N ASN A 513 -39.74 10.92 16.62
CA ASN A 513 -38.74 11.66 17.42
C ASN A 513 -37.75 10.75 18.18
N SER A 514 -37.32 9.68 17.51
CA SER A 514 -36.55 8.55 18.07
C SER A 514 -35.21 8.34 17.35
N LEU A 515 -34.63 9.41 16.79
CA LEU A 515 -33.28 9.41 16.24
C LEU A 515 -32.23 9.36 17.38
N ARG A 516 -31.97 8.16 17.88
CA ARG A 516 -30.92 7.89 18.88
C ARG A 516 -29.54 7.97 18.24
N GLY A 517 -28.55 8.40 19.01
CA GLY A 517 -27.13 8.39 18.61
C GLY A 517 -26.14 8.44 19.80
N GLY A 518 -26.65 8.27 21.02
CA GLY A 518 -25.87 8.36 22.27
C GLY A 518 -25.36 7.02 22.77
N TYR A 519 -24.67 7.07 23.91
CA TYR A 519 -24.07 5.92 24.58
C TYR A 519 -24.96 5.39 25.70
N TYR A 520 -24.96 4.08 25.87
CA TYR A 520 -25.71 3.36 26.89
C TYR A 520 -24.82 2.35 27.59
N ASP A 521 -25.01 2.19 28.90
CA ASP A 521 -24.35 1.12 29.65
C ASP A 521 -24.89 -0.25 29.21
N GLY A 522 -24.02 -1.25 29.21
CA GLY A 522 -24.43 -2.66 29.06
C GLY A 522 -25.16 -3.16 30.30
N LEU A 523 -26.16 -4.02 30.13
CA LEU A 523 -26.85 -4.66 31.26
C LEU A 523 -25.93 -5.68 31.94
N ILE A 524 -25.95 -5.70 33.28
CA ILE A 524 -25.20 -6.67 34.09
C ILE A 524 -26.04 -7.94 34.30
N GLU A 525 -26.08 -8.78 33.26
CA GLU A 525 -26.13 -10.24 33.45
C GLU A 525 -24.67 -10.73 33.53
N LYS A 526 -24.37 -11.87 34.21
CA LYS A 526 -22.99 -12.39 34.45
C LYS A 526 -22.01 -12.01 33.31
N GLY A 527 -21.29 -10.89 33.46
CA GLY A 527 -20.31 -10.41 32.50
C GLY A 527 -20.55 -9.09 31.74
N GLY A 528 -21.64 -8.34 31.95
CA GLY A 528 -21.75 -6.91 31.54
C GLY A 528 -21.61 -6.61 30.04
N ARG A 529 -21.88 -7.58 29.17
CA ARG A 529 -21.53 -7.56 27.74
C ARG A 529 -22.76 -7.61 26.81
N VAL A 530 -23.92 -7.16 27.29
CA VAL A 530 -25.18 -7.33 26.57
C VAL A 530 -25.93 -6.03 26.36
N ARG A 531 -26.54 -5.87 25.19
CA ARG A 531 -27.51 -4.82 24.87
C ARG A 531 -28.78 -5.42 24.27
N ASN A 532 -29.94 -5.04 24.79
CA ASN A 532 -31.23 -5.42 24.22
C ASN A 532 -31.86 -4.24 23.48
N GLU A 533 -32.47 -4.50 22.33
CA GLU A 533 -33.14 -3.52 21.47
C GLU A 533 -34.42 -4.10 20.87
N ARG A 534 -35.20 -3.27 20.16
CA ARG A 534 -36.41 -3.71 19.45
C ARG A 534 -36.45 -3.16 18.03
N THR A 535 -37.03 -3.93 17.11
CA THR A 535 -37.20 -3.52 15.71
C THR A 535 -38.45 -2.64 15.52
N LEU A 536 -38.47 -1.44 16.10
CA LEU A 536 -39.67 -0.59 16.11
C LEU A 536 -39.85 0.25 14.84
N TYR A 537 -38.75 0.61 14.19
CA TYR A 537 -38.73 1.54 13.06
C TYR A 537 -38.12 0.82 11.86
N SER A 538 -38.76 0.90 10.69
CA SER A 538 -38.19 0.40 9.44
C SER A 538 -37.01 1.28 9.04
N GLY A 539 -35.97 0.66 8.50
CA GLY A 539 -34.75 1.37 8.12
C GLY A 539 -33.47 0.63 8.47
N MET A 540 -32.36 1.32 8.27
CA MET A 540 -31.00 0.88 8.61
C MET A 540 -30.60 1.51 9.95
N HIS A 541 -30.39 0.66 10.94
CA HIS A 541 -29.97 1.06 12.28
C HIS A 541 -28.66 0.35 12.59
N TRP A 542 -27.93 0.81 13.61
CA TRP A 542 -26.77 0.05 14.06
C TRP A 542 -26.51 0.19 15.54
N VAL A 543 -25.77 -0.79 16.05
CA VAL A 543 -25.18 -0.76 17.39
C VAL A 543 -23.67 -0.90 17.28
N GLU A 544 -22.93 -0.26 18.18
CA GLU A 544 -21.49 -0.41 18.28
C GLU A 544 -21.08 -0.59 19.74
N CYS A 545 -20.18 -1.53 20.00
CA CYS A 545 -19.66 -1.82 21.33
C CYS A 545 -18.28 -1.18 21.52
N PHE A 546 -18.08 -0.54 22.67
CA PHE A 546 -16.84 0.08 23.11
C PHE A 546 -16.39 -0.52 24.44
N ILE A 547 -15.12 -0.94 24.51
CA ILE A 547 -14.48 -1.42 25.73
C ILE A 547 -13.54 -0.35 26.26
N VAL A 548 -13.85 0.17 27.45
CA VAL A 548 -13.14 1.29 28.07
C VAL A 548 -12.39 0.82 29.31
N LYS A 549 -11.06 1.03 29.32
CA LYS A 549 -10.18 0.69 30.44
C LYS A 549 -9.37 1.92 30.84
N ASN A 550 -9.41 2.28 32.12
CA ASN A 550 -8.73 3.46 32.67
C ASN A 550 -9.04 4.76 31.92
N GLY A 551 -10.30 4.96 31.52
CA GLY A 551 -10.75 6.17 30.80
C GLY A 551 -10.42 6.20 29.31
N VAL A 552 -9.82 5.15 28.74
CA VAL A 552 -9.45 5.05 27.32
C VAL A 552 -10.24 3.92 26.65
N CYS A 553 -10.73 4.17 25.44
CA CYS A 553 -11.34 3.13 24.61
C CYS A 553 -10.25 2.24 24.00
N VAL A 554 -10.14 1.01 24.49
CA VAL A 554 -9.08 0.05 24.12
C VAL A 554 -9.50 -1.01 23.11
N ALA A 555 -10.81 -1.14 22.83
CA ALA A 555 -11.37 -1.95 21.75
C ALA A 555 -12.73 -1.39 21.32
N ARG A 556 -13.05 -1.45 20.03
CA ARG A 556 -14.37 -1.14 19.47
C ARG A 556 -14.77 -2.17 18.42
N SER A 557 -16.05 -2.48 18.30
CA SER A 557 -16.51 -3.55 17.40
C SER A 557 -16.67 -3.12 15.94
N GLY A 558 -16.70 -1.81 15.68
CA GLY A 558 -17.32 -1.30 14.46
C GLY A 558 -18.84 -1.41 14.50
N GLU A 559 -19.50 -0.82 13.51
CA GLU A 559 -20.95 -0.78 13.41
C GLU A 559 -21.56 -2.15 13.06
N PHE A 560 -22.41 -2.66 13.95
CA PHE A 560 -23.25 -3.83 13.73
C PHE A 560 -24.60 -3.37 13.16
N VAL A 561 -24.79 -3.53 11.85
CA VAL A 561 -25.94 -3.02 11.10
C VAL A 561 -27.14 -3.95 11.23
N VAL A 562 -28.31 -3.35 11.46
CA VAL A 562 -29.60 -3.98 11.61
C VAL A 562 -30.57 -3.33 10.62
N ASN A 563 -30.94 -4.07 9.58
CA ASN A 563 -31.96 -3.64 8.62
C ASN A 563 -33.34 -4.11 9.12
N ILE A 564 -34.35 -3.24 9.08
CA ILE A 564 -35.71 -3.52 9.57
C ILE A 564 -36.73 -3.20 8.49
N GLN A 565 -37.70 -4.11 8.27
CA GLN A 565 -38.85 -3.91 7.38
C GLN A 565 -40.19 -4.30 8.02
#